data_AF-A0AAY5JXS5-F1
#
_entry.id   AF-A0AAY5JXS5-F1
#
_cell.length_a   1.000
_cell.length_b   1.000
_cell.length_c   1.000
_cell.angle_alpha   90.00
_cell.angle_beta   90.00
_cell.angle_gamma   90.00
#
_symmetry.space_group_name_H-M   'P 1'
#
loop_
_entity.id
_entity.type
_entity.pdbx_description
1 polymer ?
#
loop_
_entity_poly.entity_id
_entity_poly.type
_entity_poly.pdbx_seq_one_letter_code
_entity_poly.pdbx_strand_id
1 'polypeptide(L)'
;MADVKVKQESPDPVQIENRIKELCQQFPHGITDQVIQNDMPHLEAQQRAMAINRLLSLGQLDLLRNSSGLLYRMKDAQTASKMKGSDNQEKLVYQVIEDAGNKGIWSRDIRYKSNLPLTEINKILKNLESKKLIKAVKSVAASKKKVYMLYNLQPDRSVTGGAWYSDQDFESEFVEVLNQQCFKFLQSKAEVARDSKQSPMVQRNSSFATSHEVWKYICELGISKVDLSMEDIETILNTLIYDGKVEMTIIAAKEGTVGSVDGQMKLYRGVNPIIQPTGLVKAPCGLCPVSSSPLAARVKGLCSSIYTTLLLSINTAFPSVSCSIVKAEKLL
;
A
#
# COMPACT_ATOMS: atom_id res chain seq x y z
N MET A 1 43.10 -59.43 37.07
CA MET A 1 42.77 -58.12 36.47
C MET A 1 41.26 -58.07 36.36
N ALA A 2 40.61 -57.32 37.25
CA ALA A 2 39.17 -57.15 37.23
C ALA A 2 38.84 -55.98 36.30
N ASP A 3 38.00 -56.23 35.29
CA ASP A 3 37.46 -55.22 34.40
C ASP A 3 36.68 -54.18 35.22
N VAL A 4 37.22 -52.96 35.27
CA VAL A 4 36.58 -51.81 35.87
C VAL A 4 35.46 -51.38 34.92
N LYS A 5 34.24 -51.79 35.26
CA LYS A 5 33.00 -51.33 34.62
C LYS A 5 32.82 -49.85 34.96
N VAL A 6 33.29 -48.97 34.08
CA VAL A 6 33.09 -47.52 34.18
C VAL A 6 31.59 -47.25 34.07
N LYS A 7 30.97 -46.81 35.16
CA LYS A 7 29.61 -46.25 35.19
C LYS A 7 29.62 -45.01 34.29
N GLN A 8 28.94 -45.07 33.15
CA GLN A 8 28.57 -43.87 32.41
C GLN A 8 27.53 -43.11 33.24
N GLU A 9 27.91 -41.93 33.74
CA GLU A 9 27.00 -40.98 34.34
C GLU A 9 25.95 -40.58 33.29
N SER A 10 24.67 -40.72 33.65
CA SER A 10 23.57 -40.22 32.84
C SER A 10 23.74 -38.70 32.69
N PRO A 11 23.80 -38.15 31.47
CA PRO A 11 23.94 -36.71 31.27
C PRO A 11 22.78 -35.97 31.94
N ASP A 12 23.10 -34.90 32.67
CA ASP A 12 22.11 -34.12 33.39
C ASP A 12 21.05 -33.59 32.41
N PRO A 13 19.74 -33.79 32.69
CA PRO A 13 18.67 -33.39 31.77
C PRO A 13 18.66 -31.89 31.48
N VAL A 14 19.15 -31.08 32.42
CA VAL A 14 19.26 -29.62 32.28
C VAL A 14 20.37 -29.21 31.29
N GLN A 15 21.46 -29.97 31.21
CA GLN A 15 22.55 -29.69 30.26
C GLN A 15 22.11 -29.96 28.81
N ILE A 16 21.35 -31.03 28.61
CA ILE A 16 20.75 -31.38 27.31
C ILE A 16 19.78 -30.28 26.84
N GLU A 17 18.93 -29.79 27.75
CA GLU A 17 18.01 -28.69 27.47
C GLU A 17 18.73 -27.40 27.07
N ASN A 18 19.79 -27.03 27.78
CA ASN A 18 20.58 -25.83 27.49
C ASN A 18 21.31 -25.95 26.14
N ARG A 19 21.86 -27.14 25.84
CA ARG A 19 22.54 -27.36 24.57
C ARG A 19 21.60 -27.27 23.37
N ILE A 20 20.38 -27.81 23.49
CA ILE A 20 19.34 -27.65 22.45
C ILE A 20 19.00 -26.16 22.25
N LYS A 21 18.94 -25.35 23.31
CA LYS A 21 18.70 -23.90 23.19
C LYS A 21 19.82 -23.20 22.43
N GLU A 22 21.08 -23.52 22.71
CA GLU A 22 22.23 -22.97 22.00
C GLU A 22 22.19 -23.29 20.51
N LEU A 23 21.86 -24.54 20.15
CA LEU A 23 21.71 -24.95 18.74
C LEU A 23 20.58 -24.18 18.03
N CYS A 24 19.44 -23.98 18.69
CA CYS A 24 18.35 -23.17 18.15
C CYS A 24 18.72 -21.68 18.00
N GLN A 25 19.65 -21.16 18.80
CA GLN A 25 20.16 -19.79 18.65
C GLN A 25 21.14 -19.67 17.47
N GLN A 26 21.95 -20.71 17.23
CA GLN A 26 22.87 -20.76 16.08
C GLN A 26 22.15 -20.90 14.74
N PHE A 27 20.96 -21.52 14.72
CA PHE A 27 20.16 -21.71 13.52
C PHE A 27 18.77 -21.04 13.66
N PRO A 28 18.64 -19.75 13.29
CA PRO A 28 17.40 -18.97 13.47
C PRO A 28 16.19 -19.54 12.70
N HIS A 29 16.44 -20.25 11.59
CA HIS A 29 15.38 -20.85 10.77
C HIS A 29 14.81 -22.14 11.38
N GLY A 30 15.49 -22.70 12.39
CA GLY A 30 15.13 -23.92 13.12
C GLY A 30 16.11 -25.08 12.87
N ILE A 31 16.09 -26.08 13.76
CA ILE A 31 16.93 -27.29 13.74
C ILE A 31 16.07 -28.55 13.54
N THR A 32 16.63 -29.59 12.92
CA THR A 32 16.00 -30.92 12.79
C THR A 32 16.56 -31.89 13.85
N ASP A 33 15.88 -33.01 14.11
CA ASP A 33 16.38 -34.03 15.05
C ASP A 33 17.77 -34.57 14.63
N GLN A 34 18.05 -34.60 13.33
CA GLN A 34 19.36 -35.02 12.80
C GLN A 34 20.49 -34.06 13.21
N VAL A 35 20.23 -32.74 13.26
CA VAL A 35 21.23 -31.76 13.71
C VAL A 35 21.53 -31.95 15.19
N ILE A 36 20.51 -32.23 16.00
CA ILE A 36 20.65 -32.52 17.44
C ILE A 36 21.43 -33.83 17.64
N GLN A 37 21.14 -34.86 16.84
CA GLN A 37 21.84 -36.15 16.88
C GLN A 37 23.31 -36.04 16.46
N ASN A 38 23.63 -35.19 15.47
CA ASN A 38 25.01 -34.98 15.02
C ASN A 38 25.85 -34.20 16.04
N ASP A 39 25.27 -33.22 16.72
CA ASP A 39 25.96 -32.46 17.77
C ASP A 39 26.14 -33.29 19.06
N MET A 40 25.16 -34.15 19.38
CA MET A 40 25.17 -34.99 20.56
C MET A 40 24.93 -36.48 20.22
N PRO A 41 25.91 -37.18 19.62
CA PRO A 41 25.76 -38.56 19.17
C PRO A 41 25.66 -39.58 20.30
N HIS A 42 26.10 -39.22 21.51
CA HIS A 42 26.05 -40.08 22.70
C HIS A 42 24.67 -40.12 23.38
N LEU A 43 23.72 -39.28 22.97
CA LEU A 43 22.39 -39.23 23.57
C LEU A 43 21.43 -40.24 22.94
N GLU A 44 20.76 -41.03 23.78
CA GLU A 44 19.68 -41.90 23.33
C GLU A 44 18.49 -41.08 22.78
N ALA A 45 17.81 -41.64 21.77
CA ALA A 45 16.66 -40.99 21.14
C ALA A 45 15.55 -40.63 22.15
N GLN A 46 15.37 -41.46 23.18
CA GLN A 46 14.38 -41.24 24.24
C GLN A 46 14.72 -40.01 25.10
N GLN A 47 15.99 -39.82 25.46
CA GLN A 47 16.45 -38.66 26.25
C GLN A 47 16.31 -37.36 25.45
N ARG A 48 16.61 -37.38 24.15
CA ARG A 48 16.40 -36.23 23.26
C ARG A 48 14.92 -35.86 23.17
N ALA A 49 14.05 -36.84 22.94
CA ALA A 49 12.61 -36.63 22.87
C ALA A 49 12.05 -36.06 24.19
N MET A 50 12.54 -36.53 25.35
CA MET A 50 12.15 -35.99 26.65
C MET A 50 12.57 -34.53 26.84
N ALA A 51 13.81 -34.16 26.48
CA ALA A 51 14.28 -32.78 26.56
C ALA A 51 13.50 -31.85 25.60
N ILE A 52 13.26 -32.30 24.37
CA ILE A 52 12.46 -31.56 23.38
C ILE A 52 11.02 -31.36 23.90
N ASN A 53 10.36 -32.42 24.36
CA ASN A 53 9.00 -32.33 24.89
C ASN A 53 8.93 -31.42 26.12
N ARG A 54 9.97 -31.40 26.96
CA ARG A 54 10.07 -30.50 28.11
C ARG A 54 10.19 -29.05 27.66
N LEU A 55 11.07 -28.75 26.71
CA LEU A 55 11.21 -27.40 26.15
C LEU A 55 9.96 -26.92 25.40
N LEU A 56 9.24 -27.82 24.73
CA LEU A 56 7.92 -27.55 24.13
C LEU A 56 6.87 -27.28 25.21
N SER A 57 6.84 -28.06 26.30
CA SER A 57 5.90 -27.87 27.41
C SER A 57 6.17 -26.57 28.19
N LEU A 58 7.44 -26.15 28.26
CA LEU A 58 7.86 -24.86 28.81
C LEU A 58 7.57 -23.69 27.85
N GLY A 59 7.17 -23.98 26.60
CA GLY A 59 6.86 -22.97 25.58
C GLY A 59 8.07 -22.21 25.07
N GLN A 60 9.27 -22.78 25.18
CA GLN A 60 10.53 -22.15 24.73
C GLN A 60 10.90 -22.54 23.30
N LEU A 61 10.29 -23.61 22.76
CA LEU A 61 10.44 -24.05 21.38
C LEU A 61 9.10 -24.03 20.65
N ASP A 62 9.13 -23.72 19.35
CA ASP A 62 8.03 -23.94 18.42
C ASP A 62 8.33 -25.14 17.51
N LEU A 63 7.30 -25.97 17.30
CA LEU A 63 7.34 -27.14 16.41
C LEU A 63 6.74 -26.76 15.05
N LEU A 64 7.57 -26.80 14.01
CA LEU A 64 7.19 -26.54 12.62
C LEU A 64 7.30 -27.83 11.80
N ARG A 65 6.47 -27.97 10.77
CA ARG A 65 6.52 -29.12 9.85
C ARG A 65 6.93 -28.64 8.46
N ASN A 66 8.02 -29.18 7.93
CA ASN A 66 8.47 -28.97 6.55
C ASN A 66 8.36 -30.28 5.76
N SER A 67 8.49 -30.21 4.43
CA SER A 67 8.52 -31.34 3.50
C SER A 67 9.57 -32.40 3.85
N SER A 68 10.66 -32.00 4.52
CA SER A 68 11.78 -32.85 4.93
C SER A 68 11.71 -33.36 6.38
N GLY A 69 10.71 -32.98 7.18
CA GLY A 69 10.56 -33.44 8.57
C GLY A 69 10.08 -32.37 9.56
N LEU A 70 10.20 -32.68 10.85
CA LEU A 70 9.91 -31.76 11.95
C LEU A 70 11.10 -30.81 12.19
N LEU A 71 10.79 -29.53 12.37
CA LEU A 71 11.71 -28.43 12.60
C LEU A 71 11.41 -27.78 13.95
N TYR A 72 12.43 -27.62 14.79
CA TYR A 72 12.33 -27.01 16.10
C TYR A 72 12.98 -25.63 16.06
N ARG A 73 12.27 -24.58 16.49
CA ARG A 73 12.80 -23.21 16.52
C ARG A 73 12.69 -22.63 17.92
N MET A 74 13.65 -21.82 18.34
CA MET A 74 13.53 -21.01 19.56
C MET A 74 12.37 -20.02 19.42
N LYS A 75 11.52 -19.96 20.44
CA LYS A 75 10.42 -19.01 20.50
C LYS A 75 10.94 -17.65 20.97
N ASP A 76 10.57 -16.58 20.27
CA ASP A 76 10.93 -15.23 20.70
C ASP A 76 10.34 -14.94 22.08
N ALA A 77 11.19 -14.57 23.03
CA ALA A 77 10.79 -14.27 24.42
C ALA A 77 9.75 -13.13 24.48
N GLN A 78 9.78 -12.21 23.52
CA GLN A 78 8.79 -11.15 23.33
C GLN A 78 7.40 -11.69 23.00
N THR A 79 7.31 -12.70 22.15
CA THR A 79 6.04 -13.31 21.70
C THR A 79 5.49 -14.26 22.77
N ALA A 80 6.36 -15.03 23.43
CA ALA A 80 6.01 -15.91 24.53
C ALA A 80 5.44 -15.16 25.74
N SER A 81 5.99 -13.99 26.09
CA SER A 81 5.51 -13.19 27.22
C SER A 81 4.21 -12.44 26.92
N LYS A 82 3.98 -12.02 25.66
CA LYS A 82 2.73 -11.37 25.22
C LYS A 82 1.54 -12.33 25.15
N MET A 83 1.81 -13.64 25.03
CA MET A 83 0.79 -14.69 24.94
C MET A 83 0.69 -15.56 26.20
N LYS A 84 1.26 -15.12 27.32
CA LYS A 84 1.24 -15.86 28.58
C LYS A 84 -0.21 -15.92 29.11
N GLY A 85 -0.80 -17.12 29.13
CA GLY A 85 -2.22 -17.35 29.46
C GLY A 85 -3.18 -17.39 28.26
N SER A 86 -2.67 -17.34 27.04
CA SER A 86 -3.45 -17.49 25.81
C SER A 86 -3.75 -18.96 25.51
N ASP A 87 -4.97 -19.25 25.08
CA ASP A 87 -5.43 -20.58 24.70
C ASP A 87 -4.68 -21.10 23.46
N ASN A 88 -4.54 -22.42 23.31
CA ASN A 88 -3.79 -23.02 22.19
C ASN A 88 -4.40 -22.63 20.84
N GLN A 89 -5.72 -22.43 20.78
CA GLN A 89 -6.42 -21.94 19.58
C GLN A 89 -6.09 -20.47 19.26
N GLU A 90 -5.99 -19.61 20.28
CA GLU A 90 -5.62 -18.20 20.11
C GLU A 90 -4.17 -18.08 19.62
N LYS A 91 -3.28 -18.96 20.09
CA LYS A 91 -1.90 -19.06 19.59
C LYS A 91 -1.82 -19.41 18.11
N LEU A 92 -2.59 -20.41 17.68
CA LEU A 92 -2.62 -20.82 16.28
C LEU A 92 -3.13 -19.70 15.37
N VAL A 93 -4.20 -19.01 15.75
CA VAL A 93 -4.75 -17.88 14.98
C VAL A 93 -3.75 -16.73 14.88
N TYR A 94 -3.04 -16.41 15.97
CA TYR A 94 -2.01 -15.37 15.96
C TYR A 94 -0.88 -15.71 15.00
N GLN A 95 -0.36 -16.94 15.03
CA GLN A 95 0.71 -17.39 14.14
C GLN A 95 0.28 -17.31 12.66
N VAL A 96 -0.96 -17.69 12.34
CA VAL A 96 -1.51 -17.58 10.98
C VAL A 96 -1.60 -16.11 10.50
N ILE A 97 -1.82 -15.16 11.41
CA ILE A 97 -1.84 -13.72 11.09
C ILE A 97 -0.41 -13.18 10.94
N GLU A 98 0.52 -13.64 11.78
CA GLU A 98 1.95 -13.30 11.68
C GLU A 98 2.55 -13.77 10.35
N ASP A 99 2.24 -15.00 9.92
CA ASP A 99 2.66 -15.55 8.62
C ASP A 99 2.12 -14.76 7.42
N ALA A 100 1.03 -14.01 7.59
CA ALA A 100 0.43 -13.22 6.50
C ALA A 100 1.12 -11.87 6.26
N GLY A 101 1.90 -11.38 7.24
CA GLY A 101 2.66 -10.14 7.12
C GLY A 101 1.84 -8.91 6.70
N ASN A 102 2.43 -8.06 5.87
CA ASN A 102 1.91 -6.72 5.55
C ASN A 102 0.62 -6.71 4.72
N LYS A 103 0.34 -7.81 4.00
CA LYS A 103 -0.90 -7.97 3.21
C LYS A 103 -2.09 -8.32 4.09
N GLY A 104 -1.83 -8.84 5.29
CA GLY A 104 -2.85 -9.32 6.22
C GLY A 104 -3.61 -10.54 5.69
N ILE A 105 -4.57 -11.01 6.49
CA ILE A 105 -5.36 -12.21 6.18
C ILE A 105 -6.86 -12.02 6.47
N TRP A 106 -7.72 -12.59 5.64
CA TRP A 106 -9.17 -12.55 5.84
C TRP A 106 -9.64 -13.63 6.81
N SER A 107 -10.71 -13.36 7.55
CA SER A 107 -11.29 -14.32 8.51
C SER A 107 -11.66 -15.67 7.87
N ARG A 108 -12.04 -15.69 6.59
CA ARG A 108 -12.29 -16.91 5.83
C ARG A 108 -11.01 -17.73 5.62
N ASP A 109 -9.89 -17.08 5.34
CA ASP A 109 -8.61 -17.76 5.10
C ASP A 109 -7.99 -18.23 6.41
N ILE A 110 -8.19 -17.46 7.49
CA ILE A 110 -7.88 -17.92 8.86
C ILE A 110 -8.64 -19.21 9.15
N ARG A 111 -9.94 -19.28 8.85
CA ARG A 111 -10.75 -20.51 9.03
C ARG A 111 -10.18 -21.70 8.27
N TYR A 112 -9.78 -21.52 7.01
CA TYR A 112 -9.19 -22.60 6.22
C TYR A 112 -7.85 -23.07 6.78
N LYS A 113 -7.02 -22.16 7.31
CA LYS A 113 -5.70 -22.50 7.87
C LYS A 113 -5.75 -23.05 9.30
N SER A 114 -6.65 -22.54 10.14
CA SER A 114 -6.76 -22.96 11.55
C SER A 114 -7.73 -24.13 11.77
N ASN A 115 -8.59 -24.42 10.79
CA ASN A 115 -9.66 -25.42 10.87
C ASN A 115 -10.61 -25.21 12.08
N LEU A 116 -10.81 -23.95 12.49
CA LEU A 116 -11.69 -23.57 13.60
C LEU A 116 -13.06 -23.05 13.12
N PRO A 117 -14.14 -23.22 13.90
CA PRO A 117 -15.43 -22.59 13.62
C PRO A 117 -15.34 -21.05 13.56
N LEU A 118 -16.09 -20.42 12.66
CA LEU A 118 -16.06 -18.97 12.47
C LEU A 118 -16.48 -18.18 13.73
N THR A 119 -17.34 -18.77 14.57
CA THR A 119 -17.78 -18.19 15.84
C THR A 119 -16.63 -18.06 16.85
N GLU A 120 -15.78 -19.07 16.95
CA GLU A 120 -14.58 -19.07 17.80
C GLU A 120 -13.54 -18.09 17.28
N ILE A 121 -13.29 -18.10 15.96
CA ILE A 121 -12.37 -17.16 15.31
C ILE A 121 -12.77 -15.71 15.60
N ASN A 122 -14.06 -15.38 15.48
CA ASN A 122 -14.52 -14.01 15.77
C ASN A 122 -14.34 -13.61 17.25
N LYS A 123 -14.47 -14.54 18.19
CA LYS A 123 -14.18 -14.28 19.62
C LYS A 123 -12.68 -14.05 19.83
N ILE A 124 -11.85 -14.92 19.27
CA ILE A 124 -10.39 -14.84 19.36
C ILE A 124 -9.88 -13.53 18.74
N LEU A 125 -10.35 -13.17 17.55
CA LEU A 125 -9.95 -11.92 16.88
C LEU A 125 -10.31 -10.69 17.72
N LYS A 126 -11.49 -10.64 18.33
CA LYS A 126 -11.88 -9.54 19.23
C LYS A 126 -10.98 -9.47 20.48
N ASN A 127 -10.60 -10.62 21.04
CA ASN A 127 -9.69 -10.69 22.19
C ASN A 127 -8.26 -10.26 21.83
N LEU A 128 -7.77 -10.63 20.65
CA LEU A 128 -6.46 -10.22 20.16
C LEU A 128 -6.42 -8.73 19.79
N GLU A 129 -7.53 -8.19 19.28
CA GLU A 129 -7.71 -6.77 18.96
C GLU A 129 -7.80 -5.92 20.24
N SER A 130 -8.52 -6.38 21.27
CA SER A 130 -8.60 -5.69 22.56
C SER A 130 -7.25 -5.64 23.28
N LYS A 131 -6.42 -6.69 23.15
CA LYS A 131 -5.04 -6.72 23.64
C LYS A 131 -4.05 -5.89 22.79
N LYS A 132 -4.50 -5.25 21.69
CA LYS A 132 -3.66 -4.52 20.72
C LYS A 132 -2.51 -5.36 20.15
N LEU A 133 -2.70 -6.67 20.00
CA LEU A 133 -1.74 -7.55 19.34
C LEU A 133 -1.94 -7.56 17.81
N ILE A 134 -3.20 -7.46 17.40
CA ILE A 134 -3.61 -7.35 16.00
C ILE A 134 -4.42 -6.08 15.78
N LYS A 135 -4.55 -5.67 14.52
CA LYS A 135 -5.48 -4.63 14.07
C LYS A 135 -6.27 -5.11 12.87
N ALA A 136 -7.50 -4.63 12.76
CA ALA A 136 -8.33 -4.83 11.58
C ALA A 136 -8.17 -3.65 10.62
N VAL A 137 -7.75 -3.92 9.39
CA VAL A 137 -7.67 -2.93 8.32
C VAL A 137 -8.71 -3.30 7.26
N LYS A 138 -9.48 -2.33 6.78
CA LYS A 138 -10.40 -2.56 5.67
C LYS A 138 -9.64 -2.41 4.35
N SER A 139 -9.84 -3.34 3.42
CA SER A 139 -9.15 -3.32 2.13
C SER A 139 -9.82 -2.33 1.17
N VAL A 140 -9.04 -1.49 0.51
CA VAL A 140 -9.55 -0.57 -0.53
C VAL A 140 -9.94 -1.34 -1.80
N ALA A 141 -9.12 -2.31 -2.23
CA ALA A 141 -9.42 -3.16 -3.40
C ALA A 141 -10.69 -3.99 -3.22
N ALA A 142 -11.03 -4.36 -1.98
CA ALA A 142 -12.25 -5.07 -1.64
C ALA A 142 -12.96 -4.40 -0.47
N SER A 143 -13.60 -3.24 -0.73
CA SER A 143 -14.25 -2.34 0.24
C SER A 143 -15.09 -3.02 1.34
N LYS A 144 -15.70 -4.19 1.07
CA LYS A 144 -16.51 -4.94 2.06
C LYS A 144 -15.72 -5.91 2.95
N LYS A 145 -14.41 -6.08 2.73
CA LYS A 145 -13.59 -7.11 3.38
C LYS A 145 -12.58 -6.47 4.34
N LYS A 146 -12.46 -7.09 5.52
CA LYS A 146 -11.47 -6.74 6.55
C LYS A 146 -10.31 -7.73 6.49
N VAL A 147 -9.09 -7.22 6.43
CA VAL A 147 -7.86 -7.98 6.68
C VAL A 147 -7.43 -7.78 8.13
N TYR A 148 -6.88 -8.82 8.73
CA TYR A 148 -6.25 -8.76 10.04
C TYR A 148 -4.74 -8.84 9.87
N MET A 149 -4.01 -8.02 10.63
CA MET A 149 -2.55 -7.98 10.63
C MET A 149 -2.03 -7.61 12.02
N LEU A 150 -0.72 -7.76 12.23
CA LEU A 150 -0.08 -7.36 13.48
C LEU A 150 -0.20 -5.85 13.72
N TYR A 151 -0.34 -5.46 15.00
CA TYR A 151 -0.57 -4.06 15.38
C TYR A 151 0.56 -3.12 14.91
N ASN A 152 1.81 -3.54 15.12
CA ASN A 152 3.02 -2.77 14.81
C ASN A 152 3.36 -2.74 13.31
N LEU A 153 2.63 -3.48 12.48
CA LEU A 153 2.99 -3.70 11.09
C LEU A 153 2.24 -2.72 10.18
N GLN A 154 2.93 -2.03 9.28
CA GLN A 154 2.28 -1.10 8.35
C GLN A 154 1.62 -1.88 7.19
N PRO A 155 0.36 -1.58 6.84
CA PRO A 155 -0.32 -2.25 5.73
C PRO A 155 0.37 -1.95 4.41
N ASP A 156 0.40 -2.95 3.54
CA ASP A 156 0.92 -2.82 2.17
C ASP A 156 0.07 -1.83 1.35
N ARG A 157 0.70 -1.13 0.40
CA ARG A 157 0.04 -0.18 -0.52
C ARG A 157 -1.11 -0.84 -1.28
N SER A 158 -1.00 -2.12 -1.61
CA SER A 158 -2.07 -2.87 -2.28
C SER A 158 -3.34 -3.01 -1.42
N VAL A 159 -3.22 -2.91 -0.10
CA VAL A 159 -4.34 -3.01 0.85
C VAL A 159 -4.93 -1.63 1.12
N THR A 160 -4.08 -0.61 1.29
CA THR A 160 -4.51 0.78 1.60
C THR A 160 -4.87 1.59 0.37
N GLY A 161 -4.52 1.16 -0.84
CA GLY A 161 -4.75 1.95 -2.06
C GLY A 161 -3.71 3.07 -2.28
N GLY A 162 -2.64 3.11 -1.48
CA GLY A 162 -1.59 4.13 -1.60
C GLY A 162 -1.95 5.46 -0.93
N ALA A 163 -1.41 6.57 -1.44
CA ALA A 163 -1.53 7.89 -0.84
C ALA A 163 -2.86 8.62 -1.12
N TRP A 164 -3.73 8.03 -1.96
CA TRP A 164 -4.97 8.67 -2.44
C TRP A 164 -6.21 8.33 -1.62
N TYR A 165 -6.08 7.43 -0.64
CA TYR A 165 -7.19 6.94 0.16
C TYR A 165 -6.93 7.22 1.63
N SER A 166 -7.96 7.70 2.30
CA SER A 166 -8.00 7.89 3.74
C SER A 166 -9.27 7.26 4.27
N ASP A 167 -9.15 6.36 5.23
CA ASP A 167 -10.28 5.62 5.81
C ASP A 167 -11.22 4.91 4.79
N GLN A 168 -10.67 4.48 3.64
CA GLN A 168 -11.32 3.91 2.44
C GLN A 168 -12.05 4.89 1.52
N ASP A 169 -12.11 6.16 1.86
CA ASP A 169 -12.64 7.16 0.95
C ASP A 169 -11.52 7.69 0.06
N PHE A 170 -11.84 7.85 -1.23
CA PHE A 170 -10.93 8.45 -2.20
C PHE A 170 -10.90 9.95 -1.95
N GLU A 171 -9.72 10.51 -1.66
CA GLU A 171 -9.55 11.93 -1.42
C GLU A 171 -9.44 12.70 -2.74
N SER A 172 -10.55 12.86 -3.46
CA SER A 172 -10.58 13.58 -4.73
C SER A 172 -10.13 15.04 -4.61
N GLU A 173 -10.53 15.73 -3.52
CA GLU A 173 -10.15 17.12 -3.26
C GLU A 173 -8.62 17.26 -3.11
N PHE A 174 -7.99 16.30 -2.43
CA PHE A 174 -6.54 16.28 -2.26
C PHE A 174 -5.81 16.08 -3.59
N VAL A 175 -6.28 15.14 -4.41
CA VAL A 175 -5.76 14.89 -5.76
C VAL A 175 -5.90 16.13 -6.65
N GLU A 176 -7.04 16.81 -6.59
CA GLU A 176 -7.28 18.04 -7.35
C GLU A 176 -6.33 19.18 -6.93
N VAL A 177 -6.11 19.36 -5.63
CA VAL A 177 -5.15 20.36 -5.11
C VAL A 177 -3.74 20.05 -5.60
N LEU A 178 -3.31 18.78 -5.54
CA LEU A 178 -1.99 18.37 -6.03
C LEU A 178 -1.85 18.55 -7.53
N ASN A 179 -2.88 18.22 -8.32
CA ASN A 179 -2.91 18.45 -9.76
C ASN A 179 -2.70 19.95 -10.07
N GLN A 180 -3.43 20.83 -9.38
CA GLN A 180 -3.28 22.28 -9.55
C GLN A 180 -1.88 22.78 -9.16
N GLN A 181 -1.31 22.30 -8.04
CA GLN A 181 0.03 22.73 -7.61
C GLN A 181 1.13 22.22 -8.55
N CYS A 182 1.05 20.97 -9.01
CA CYS A 182 1.98 20.43 -10.00
C CYS A 182 1.95 21.26 -11.30
N PHE A 183 0.74 21.59 -11.79
CA PHE A 183 0.60 22.41 -12.99
C PHE A 183 1.15 23.82 -12.78
N LYS A 184 0.84 24.47 -11.64
CA LYS A 184 1.31 25.81 -11.31
C LYS A 184 2.84 25.89 -11.26
N PHE A 185 3.49 24.87 -10.71
CA PHE A 185 4.95 24.78 -10.70
C PHE A 185 5.52 24.72 -12.12
N LEU A 186 5.00 23.82 -12.95
CA LEU A 186 5.45 23.65 -14.34
C LEU A 186 5.20 24.90 -15.19
N GLN A 187 4.04 25.55 -15.00
CA GLN A 187 3.71 26.80 -15.67
C GLN A 187 4.66 27.92 -15.25
N SER A 188 4.89 28.10 -13.94
CA SER A 188 5.83 29.09 -13.43
C SER A 188 7.24 28.90 -14.00
N LYS A 189 7.74 27.66 -14.03
CA LYS A 189 9.05 27.34 -14.62
C LYS A 189 9.09 27.68 -16.13
N ALA A 190 8.00 27.42 -16.85
CA ALA A 190 7.89 27.79 -18.26
C ALA A 190 7.84 29.31 -18.48
N GLU A 191 7.15 30.08 -17.63
CA GLU A 191 7.14 31.55 -17.73
C GLU A 191 8.52 32.15 -17.44
N VAL A 192 9.20 31.69 -16.39
CA VAL A 192 10.58 32.14 -16.08
C VAL A 192 11.52 31.86 -17.26
N ALA A 193 11.39 30.70 -17.91
CA ALA A 193 12.15 30.40 -19.12
C ALA A 193 11.80 31.34 -20.29
N ARG A 194 10.53 31.73 -20.44
CA ARG A 194 10.09 32.71 -21.46
C ARG A 194 10.70 34.09 -21.21
N ASP A 195 10.68 34.53 -19.96
CA ASP A 195 11.17 35.85 -19.54
C ASP A 195 12.70 35.97 -19.57
N SER A 196 13.41 34.84 -19.50
CA SER A 196 14.88 34.78 -19.55
C SER A 196 15.51 35.36 -20.83
N LYS A 197 14.74 35.58 -21.92
CA LYS A 197 15.19 36.14 -23.23
C LYS A 197 16.49 35.53 -23.79
N GLN A 198 16.77 34.27 -23.44
CA GLN A 198 17.89 33.50 -23.97
C GLN A 198 17.59 32.92 -25.35
N SER A 199 18.56 32.22 -25.95
CA SER A 199 18.34 31.52 -27.22
C SER A 199 17.17 30.52 -27.12
N PRO A 200 16.38 30.31 -28.19
CA PRO A 200 15.19 29.45 -28.16
C PRO A 200 15.46 28.02 -27.69
N MET A 201 16.64 27.47 -28.01
CA MET A 201 17.03 26.12 -27.57
C MET A 201 17.25 26.05 -26.05
N VAL A 202 17.95 27.04 -25.48
CA VAL A 202 18.22 27.07 -24.04
C VAL A 202 16.94 27.37 -23.26
N GLN A 203 16.11 28.29 -23.76
CA GLN A 203 14.78 28.57 -23.22
C GLN A 203 13.88 27.33 -23.21
N ARG A 204 13.88 26.54 -24.29
CA ARG A 204 13.13 25.29 -24.33
C ARG A 204 13.62 24.34 -23.24
N ASN A 205 14.93 24.15 -23.13
CA ASN A 205 15.50 23.21 -22.16
C ASN A 205 15.27 23.65 -20.70
N SER A 206 15.31 24.95 -20.41
CA SER A 206 15.05 25.48 -19.06
C SER A 206 13.58 25.40 -18.63
N SER A 207 12.66 25.28 -19.58
CA SER A 207 11.23 25.10 -19.30
C SER A 207 10.84 23.69 -18.82
N PHE A 208 11.75 22.70 -18.93
CA PHE A 208 11.50 21.35 -18.44
C PHE A 208 11.81 21.20 -16.95
N ALA A 209 11.02 20.39 -16.27
CA ALA A 209 11.28 19.92 -14.91
C ALA A 209 11.36 18.40 -14.87
N THR A 210 12.15 17.87 -13.95
CA THR A 210 12.22 16.43 -13.70
C THR A 210 11.10 15.99 -12.75
N SER A 211 10.68 14.72 -12.79
CA SER A 211 9.75 14.16 -11.78
C SER A 211 10.21 14.45 -10.34
N HIS A 212 11.52 14.36 -10.10
CA HIS A 212 12.11 14.58 -8.78
C HIS A 212 12.01 16.03 -8.32
N GLU A 213 12.24 17.01 -9.20
CA GLU A 213 12.08 18.43 -8.88
C GLU A 213 10.64 18.76 -8.51
N VAL A 214 9.67 18.24 -9.27
CA VAL A 214 8.24 18.45 -8.97
C VAL A 214 7.89 17.82 -7.62
N TRP A 215 8.31 16.58 -7.39
CA TRP A 215 8.08 15.89 -6.12
C TRP A 215 8.67 16.66 -4.93
N LYS A 216 9.92 17.13 -5.05
CA LYS A 216 10.59 17.90 -4.00
C LYS A 216 9.83 19.18 -3.67
N TYR A 217 9.39 19.93 -4.69
CA TYR A 217 8.58 21.12 -4.51
C TYR A 217 7.28 20.84 -3.75
N ILE A 218 6.56 19.77 -4.12
CA ILE A 218 5.31 19.39 -3.46
C ILE A 218 5.54 18.99 -2.00
N CYS A 219 6.62 18.24 -1.71
CA CYS A 219 6.97 17.87 -0.34
C CYS A 219 7.34 19.11 0.51
N GLU A 220 8.07 20.08 -0.05
CA GLU A 220 8.45 21.32 0.64
C GLU A 220 7.25 22.22 0.95
N LEU A 221 6.20 22.19 0.12
CA LEU A 221 4.97 22.92 0.40
C LEU A 221 4.20 22.39 1.63
N GLY A 222 4.48 21.15 2.07
CA GLY A 222 3.88 20.58 3.28
C GLY A 222 2.34 20.44 3.23
N ILE A 223 1.79 20.23 2.03
CA ILE A 223 0.33 20.16 1.81
C ILE A 223 -0.28 18.93 2.50
N SER A 224 0.48 17.83 2.57
CA SER A 224 0.01 16.55 3.07
C SER A 224 0.71 16.13 4.37
N LYS A 225 -0.04 15.44 5.22
CA LYS A 225 0.51 14.65 6.34
C LYS A 225 0.97 13.26 5.91
N VAL A 226 0.55 12.80 4.73
CA VAL A 226 0.88 11.49 4.18
C VAL A 226 2.17 11.60 3.38
N ASP A 227 3.07 10.63 3.58
CA ASP A 227 4.32 10.54 2.82
C ASP A 227 4.03 10.25 1.34
N LEU A 228 4.28 11.24 0.49
CA LEU A 228 4.15 11.12 -0.95
C LEU A 228 5.47 10.58 -1.53
N SER A 229 5.37 9.55 -2.37
CA SER A 229 6.51 9.03 -3.13
C SER A 229 6.62 9.73 -4.49
N MET A 230 7.78 9.59 -5.14
CA MET A 230 8.00 10.09 -6.51
C MET A 230 7.02 9.44 -7.50
N GLU A 231 6.73 8.15 -7.36
CA GLU A 231 5.78 7.42 -8.20
C GLU A 231 4.37 8.02 -8.13
N ASP A 232 3.92 8.43 -6.94
CA ASP A 232 2.60 9.04 -6.75
C ASP A 232 2.51 10.35 -7.55
N ILE A 233 3.55 11.18 -7.51
CA ILE A 233 3.61 12.43 -8.28
C ILE A 233 3.63 12.16 -9.78
N GLU A 234 4.32 11.12 -10.24
CA GLU A 234 4.26 10.74 -11.66
C GLU A 234 2.84 10.35 -12.11
N THR A 235 2.05 9.70 -11.25
CA THR A 235 0.64 9.42 -11.58
C THR A 235 -0.19 10.70 -11.72
N ILE A 236 0.06 11.72 -10.87
CA ILE A 236 -0.57 13.04 -11.00
C ILE A 236 -0.11 13.76 -12.27
N LEU A 237 1.18 13.72 -12.58
CA LEU A 237 1.70 14.31 -13.81
C LEU A 237 1.08 13.67 -15.06
N ASN A 238 0.80 12.36 -15.04
CA ASN A 238 0.08 11.70 -16.13
C ASN A 238 -1.35 12.25 -16.30
N THR A 239 -2.06 12.59 -15.21
CA THR A 239 -3.38 13.25 -15.33
C THR A 239 -3.29 14.60 -16.03
N LEU A 240 -2.21 15.37 -15.79
CA LEU A 240 -1.97 16.64 -16.48
C LEU A 240 -1.64 16.47 -17.97
N ILE A 241 -1.03 15.34 -18.34
CA ILE A 241 -0.84 14.96 -19.75
C ILE A 241 -2.18 14.66 -20.40
N TYR A 242 -3.05 13.88 -19.74
CA TYR A 242 -4.38 13.57 -20.25
C TYR A 242 -5.29 14.81 -20.36
N ASP A 243 -5.12 15.78 -19.48
CA ASP A 243 -5.75 17.10 -19.57
C ASP A 243 -5.22 17.97 -20.74
N GLY A 244 -4.14 17.56 -21.41
CA GLY A 244 -3.50 18.33 -22.48
C GLY A 244 -2.77 19.58 -21.99
N LYS A 245 -2.44 19.66 -20.70
CA LYS A 245 -1.76 20.81 -20.06
C LYS A 245 -0.26 20.65 -19.98
N VAL A 246 0.26 19.42 -20.03
CA VAL A 246 1.67 19.10 -19.84
C VAL A 246 2.15 18.13 -20.93
N GLU A 247 3.37 18.35 -21.41
CA GLU A 247 4.09 17.41 -22.26
C GLU A 247 5.16 16.66 -21.46
N MET A 248 5.41 15.40 -21.83
CA MET A 248 6.48 14.58 -21.28
C MET A 248 7.50 14.23 -22.37
N THR A 249 8.78 14.28 -22.02
CA THR A 249 9.89 13.79 -22.87
C THR A 249 10.79 12.89 -22.02
N ILE A 250 11.23 11.77 -22.61
CA ILE A 250 12.15 10.84 -21.94
C ILE A 250 13.54 11.05 -22.55
N ILE A 251 14.54 11.25 -21.69
CA ILE A 251 15.94 11.36 -22.09
C ILE A 251 16.76 10.24 -21.46
N ALA A 252 17.86 9.87 -22.12
CA ALA A 252 18.86 8.99 -21.51
C ALA A 252 19.59 9.77 -20.40
N ALA A 253 19.67 9.18 -19.21
CA ALA A 253 20.39 9.73 -18.09
C ALA A 253 21.59 8.85 -17.77
N LYS A 254 22.66 9.46 -17.25
CA LYS A 254 23.78 8.69 -16.72
C LYS A 254 23.32 7.95 -15.48
N GLU A 255 23.75 6.71 -15.35
CA GLU A 255 23.46 5.85 -14.21
C GLU A 255 23.83 6.56 -12.90
N GLY A 256 22.89 6.62 -11.95
CA GLY A 256 23.05 7.35 -10.68
C GLY A 256 22.53 8.79 -10.65
N THR A 257 21.96 9.31 -11.75
CA THR A 257 21.27 10.62 -11.73
C THR A 257 19.97 10.53 -10.92
N VAL A 258 19.76 11.44 -9.96
CA VAL A 258 18.56 11.45 -9.10
C VAL A 258 17.30 11.61 -9.95
N GLY A 259 16.34 10.70 -9.78
CA GLY A 259 15.11 10.67 -10.56
C GLY A 259 15.22 9.92 -11.90
N SER A 260 16.33 9.21 -12.14
CA SER A 260 16.43 8.24 -13.23
C SER A 260 15.92 6.87 -12.82
N VAL A 261 15.16 6.22 -13.72
CA VAL A 261 14.73 4.82 -13.63
C VAL A 261 15.31 4.10 -14.84
N ASP A 262 16.06 3.02 -14.60
CA ASP A 262 16.68 2.18 -15.65
C ASP A 262 17.53 2.98 -16.68
N GLY A 263 18.24 4.01 -16.23
CA GLY A 263 19.05 4.87 -17.10
C GLY A 263 18.24 5.85 -17.97
N GLN A 264 16.94 5.98 -17.72
CA GLN A 264 16.06 6.96 -18.35
C GLN A 264 15.62 8.01 -17.35
N MET A 265 15.34 9.23 -17.82
CA MET A 265 14.81 10.31 -16.99
C MET A 265 13.63 10.97 -17.70
N LYS A 266 12.54 11.18 -16.96
CA LYS A 266 11.33 11.84 -17.44
C LYS A 266 11.41 13.34 -17.17
N LEU A 267 11.14 14.11 -18.21
CA LEU A 267 11.06 15.56 -18.18
C LEU A 267 9.64 16.00 -18.52
N TYR A 268 9.12 16.98 -17.79
CA TYR A 268 7.77 17.50 -17.90
C TYR A 268 7.80 19.01 -18.17
N ARG A 269 6.89 19.50 -18.99
CA ARG A 269 6.79 20.91 -19.35
C ARG A 269 5.33 21.34 -19.47
N GLY A 270 4.97 22.47 -18.88
CA GLY A 270 3.65 23.08 -19.05
C GLY A 270 3.47 23.63 -20.48
N VAL A 271 2.34 23.31 -21.11
CA VAL A 271 2.00 23.75 -22.46
C VAL A 271 0.63 24.42 -22.50
N ASN A 272 0.47 25.30 -23.49
CA ASN A 272 -0.80 25.93 -23.78
C ASN A 272 -1.64 25.02 -24.70
N PRO A 273 -2.97 25.08 -24.61
CA PRO A 273 -3.83 24.35 -25.54
C PRO A 273 -3.53 24.76 -26.98
N ILE A 274 -3.55 23.77 -27.88
CA ILE A 274 -3.20 23.95 -29.31
C ILE A 274 -4.17 24.92 -29.99
N ILE A 275 -5.46 24.82 -29.66
CA ILE A 275 -6.52 25.64 -30.22
C ILE A 275 -7.46 26.13 -29.11
N GLN A 276 -8.07 27.28 -29.36
CA GLN A 276 -9.15 27.79 -28.52
C GLN A 276 -10.42 26.92 -28.68
N PRO A 277 -11.32 26.92 -27.67
CA PRO A 277 -12.60 26.21 -27.77
C PRO A 277 -13.37 26.60 -29.04
N THR A 278 -13.84 25.58 -29.77
CA THR A 278 -14.52 25.76 -31.06
C THR A 278 -15.86 26.48 -30.89
N GLY A 279 -16.39 27.04 -31.98
CA GLY A 279 -17.69 27.74 -31.95
C GLY A 279 -18.86 26.84 -31.52
N LEU A 280 -18.77 25.53 -31.74
CA LEU A 280 -19.85 24.59 -31.44
C LEU A 280 -20.11 24.48 -29.94
N VAL A 281 -19.08 24.41 -29.11
CA VAL A 281 -19.22 24.35 -27.64
C VAL A 281 -19.68 25.67 -27.03
N LYS A 282 -19.57 26.78 -27.77
CA LYS A 282 -20.10 28.09 -27.37
C LYS A 282 -21.59 28.22 -27.69
N ALA A 283 -22.11 27.40 -28.60
CA ALA A 283 -23.51 27.39 -28.96
C ALA A 283 -24.29 26.45 -28.03
N PRO A 284 -25.49 26.83 -27.55
CA PRO A 284 -26.31 26.00 -26.66
C PRO A 284 -26.68 24.65 -27.29
N CYS A 285 -26.79 24.60 -28.63
CA CYS A 285 -27.08 23.38 -29.37
C CYS A 285 -25.93 22.36 -29.33
N GLY A 286 -24.68 22.80 -29.21
CA GLY A 286 -23.51 21.91 -29.20
C GLY A 286 -23.31 21.13 -27.90
N LEU A 287 -23.98 21.55 -26.83
CA LEU A 287 -23.94 20.90 -25.50
C LEU A 287 -25.31 20.32 -25.10
N CYS A 288 -26.30 20.38 -25.99
CA CYS A 288 -27.67 20.00 -25.66
C CYS A 288 -27.82 18.46 -25.58
N PRO A 289 -28.16 17.90 -24.40
CA PRO A 289 -28.25 16.45 -24.20
C PRO A 289 -29.45 15.81 -24.92
N VAL A 290 -30.45 16.62 -25.30
CA VAL A 290 -31.68 16.16 -25.97
C VAL A 290 -31.71 16.46 -27.47
N SER A 291 -30.56 16.85 -28.05
CA SER A 291 -30.41 17.26 -29.45
C SER A 291 -30.87 16.20 -30.46
N SER A 292 -30.77 14.92 -30.12
CA SER A 292 -31.17 13.78 -30.97
C SER A 292 -32.56 13.21 -30.63
N SER A 293 -33.24 13.73 -29.60
CA SER A 293 -34.51 13.15 -29.16
C SER A 293 -35.66 13.48 -30.14
N PRO A 294 -36.52 12.51 -30.52
CA PRO A 294 -37.67 12.77 -31.38
C PRO A 294 -38.72 13.70 -30.75
N LEU A 295 -38.67 13.91 -29.44
CA LEU A 295 -39.48 14.91 -28.71
C LEU A 295 -39.01 16.36 -28.97
N ALA A 296 -37.72 16.59 -29.28
CA ALA A 296 -37.23 17.91 -29.66
C ALA A 296 -37.90 18.43 -30.95
N ALA A 297 -38.35 17.53 -31.84
CA ALA A 297 -39.11 17.89 -33.04
C ALA A 297 -40.56 18.34 -32.75
N ARG A 298 -41.13 17.95 -31.60
CA ARG A 298 -42.50 18.27 -31.18
C ARG A 298 -42.55 19.51 -30.27
N VAL A 299 -41.45 19.81 -29.58
CA VAL A 299 -41.26 20.98 -28.72
C VAL A 299 -40.15 21.89 -29.29
N LYS A 300 -40.22 22.19 -30.60
CA LYS A 300 -39.22 23.03 -31.29
C LYS A 300 -39.12 24.46 -30.72
N GLY A 301 -40.10 24.91 -29.93
CA GLY A 301 -40.14 26.25 -29.34
C GLY A 301 -39.58 26.37 -27.91
N LEU A 302 -39.83 25.41 -27.01
CA LEU A 302 -39.54 25.62 -25.58
C LEU A 302 -38.15 25.14 -25.14
N CYS A 303 -37.58 24.07 -25.69
CA CYS A 303 -36.32 23.52 -25.18
C CYS A 303 -35.10 24.38 -25.60
N SER A 304 -35.09 24.87 -26.84
CA SER A 304 -34.13 25.89 -27.28
C SER A 304 -34.32 27.19 -26.51
N SER A 305 -35.56 27.60 -26.21
CA SER A 305 -35.83 28.84 -25.47
C SER A 305 -35.37 28.76 -24.02
N ILE A 306 -35.60 27.68 -23.28
CA ILE A 306 -35.17 27.59 -21.87
C ILE A 306 -33.66 27.56 -21.75
N TYR A 307 -32.95 26.72 -22.52
CA TYR A 307 -31.48 26.64 -22.43
C TYR A 307 -30.80 27.92 -22.94
N THR A 308 -31.32 28.51 -24.01
CA THR A 308 -30.80 29.77 -24.57
C THR A 308 -31.13 30.96 -23.67
N THR A 309 -32.33 31.02 -23.10
CA THR A 309 -32.71 32.07 -22.13
C THR A 309 -31.88 31.94 -20.85
N LEU A 310 -31.70 30.73 -20.32
CA LEU A 310 -30.88 30.49 -19.13
C LEU A 310 -29.40 30.85 -19.38
N LEU A 311 -28.82 30.44 -20.52
CA LEU A 311 -27.45 30.80 -20.89
C LEU A 311 -27.28 32.30 -21.17
N LEU A 312 -28.25 32.95 -21.83
CA LEU A 312 -28.23 34.40 -22.03
C LEU A 312 -28.31 35.14 -20.69
N SER A 313 -29.21 34.72 -19.79
CA SER A 313 -29.33 35.30 -18.45
C SER A 313 -28.05 35.11 -17.61
N ILE A 314 -27.41 33.93 -17.66
CA ILE A 314 -26.15 33.65 -16.96
C ILE A 314 -24.99 34.47 -17.55
N ASN A 315 -24.85 34.54 -18.88
CA ASN A 315 -23.79 35.33 -19.53
C ASN A 315 -23.95 36.84 -19.30
N THR A 316 -25.18 37.35 -19.16
CA THR A 316 -25.41 38.75 -18.78
C THR A 316 -25.12 39.03 -17.30
N ALA A 317 -25.26 38.03 -16.42
CA ALA A 317 -25.04 38.18 -14.98
C ALA A 317 -23.58 37.95 -14.55
N PHE A 318 -22.84 37.09 -15.27
CA PHE A 318 -21.46 36.71 -14.93
C PHE A 318 -20.58 36.57 -16.19
N PRO A 319 -20.04 37.67 -16.75
CA PRO A 319 -19.25 37.63 -17.99
C PRO A 319 -17.87 36.96 -17.86
N SER A 320 -17.43 36.57 -16.66
CA SER A 320 -16.09 36.03 -16.39
C SER A 320 -16.04 34.57 -15.94
N VAL A 321 -17.18 33.87 -15.80
CA VAL A 321 -17.19 32.47 -15.32
C VAL A 321 -17.13 31.51 -16.51
N SER A 322 -15.89 31.18 -16.90
CA SER A 322 -15.65 30.06 -17.82
C SER A 322 -15.72 28.75 -17.03
N CYS A 323 -16.64 27.87 -17.43
CA CYS A 323 -16.70 26.45 -17.04
C CYS A 323 -17.26 26.15 -15.63
N SER A 324 -18.57 25.90 -15.54
CA SER A 324 -19.21 24.97 -14.58
C SER A 324 -20.70 24.82 -14.88
N ILE A 325 -21.06 24.08 -15.94
CA ILE A 325 -22.44 23.62 -16.17
C ILE A 325 -22.41 22.08 -16.14
N VAL A 326 -22.23 21.50 -14.95
CA VAL A 326 -22.45 20.05 -14.71
C VAL A 326 -23.38 19.81 -13.50
N LYS A 327 -23.82 20.85 -12.79
CA LYS A 327 -24.60 20.69 -11.55
C LYS A 327 -26.04 21.17 -11.71
N ALA A 328 -26.79 20.56 -12.63
CA ALA A 328 -28.22 20.78 -12.76
C ALA A 328 -29.00 19.50 -13.13
N GLU A 329 -28.54 18.33 -12.65
CA GLU A 329 -29.25 17.04 -12.82
C GLU A 329 -29.86 16.47 -11.53
N LYS A 330 -29.84 17.24 -10.43
CA LYS A 330 -30.58 16.92 -9.21
C LYS A 330 -31.63 17.99 -8.98
N LEU A 331 -32.77 17.87 -9.65
CA LEU A 331 -34.09 18.40 -9.27
C LEU A 331 -35.07 18.10 -10.43
N LEU A 332 -35.35 16.81 -10.62
CA LEU A 332 -36.58 16.30 -11.24
C LEU A 332 -36.97 15.02 -10.52
#